data_AF-A0A8D0GWB5-F1
#
_entry.id   AF-A0A8D0GWB5-F1
#
_cell.length_a   1.000
_cell.length_b   1.000
_cell.length_c   1.000
_cell.angle_alpha   90.00
_cell.angle_beta   90.00
_cell.angle_gamma   90.00
#
_symmetry.space_group_name_H-M   'P 1'
#
loop_
_entity.id
_entity.type
_entity.pdbx_description
1 polymer ?
#
loop_
_entity_poly.entity_id
_entity_poly.type
_entity_poly.pdbx_seq_one_letter_code
_entity_poly.pdbx_strand_id
1 'polypeptide(L)'
;HPLSPSLSPPPQDQFDTIERHTQWGLDLVDKYVKFVKERTEIEQAYAKQLRNLVKKHIPKRNTREDPESKFCQYQAFLQVVKELNDFAGQREVVAENLMTRVCVELAKYTQELKQERKSNLQEGRRAQQQLENSFKQLENVSPRFNFPSIAPSSASPSVDPKP
;
A
#
# COMPACT_ATOMS: atom_id res chain seq x y z
N HIS A 1 4.42 14.50 51.61
CA HIS A 1 3.43 13.96 50.65
C HIS A 1 4.01 12.72 49.99
N PRO A 2 3.43 11.52 50.14
CA PRO A 2 3.84 10.40 49.31
C PRO A 2 3.20 10.58 47.93
N LEU A 3 4.03 10.59 46.89
CA LEU A 3 3.62 10.59 45.50
C LEU A 3 2.89 9.26 45.23
N SER A 4 1.60 9.33 44.89
CA SER A 4 0.88 8.20 44.31
C SER A 4 1.61 7.77 43.03
N PRO A 5 1.92 6.48 42.83
CA PRO A 5 2.42 6.04 41.54
C PRO A 5 1.27 6.21 40.55
N SER A 6 1.30 7.25 39.72
CA SER A 6 0.43 7.30 38.57
C SER A 6 0.82 6.09 37.71
N LEU A 7 -0.05 5.10 37.63
CA LEU A 7 0.00 4.07 36.59
C LEU A 7 -0.26 4.79 35.27
N SER A 8 0.74 5.52 34.77
CA SER A 8 0.67 6.10 33.44
C SER A 8 0.51 4.93 32.46
N PRO A 9 -0.41 5.03 31.48
CA PRO A 9 -0.57 3.97 30.50
C PRO A 9 0.78 3.70 29.81
N PRO A 10 1.02 2.46 29.35
CA PRO A 10 2.28 2.09 28.73
C PRO A 10 2.60 3.03 27.56
N PRO A 11 3.88 3.19 27.19
CA PRO A 11 4.31 4.12 26.14
C PRO A 11 3.44 3.93 24.92
N GLN A 12 2.89 5.02 24.36
CA GLN A 12 2.02 5.01 23.19
C GLN A 12 2.56 4.01 22.17
N ASP A 13 1.82 2.90 22.00
CA ASP A 13 2.17 1.93 20.98
C ASP A 13 2.18 2.64 19.63
N GLN A 14 2.98 2.14 18.69
CA GLN A 14 3.12 2.79 17.38
C GLN A 14 1.89 2.55 16.48
N PHE A 15 0.74 2.20 17.05
CA PHE A 15 -0.45 1.77 16.31
C PHE A 15 -0.91 2.83 15.32
N ASP A 16 -1.11 4.09 15.76
CA ASP A 16 -1.53 5.19 14.89
C ASP A 16 -0.49 5.54 13.81
N THR A 17 0.80 5.36 14.14
CA THR A 17 1.89 5.55 13.17
C THR A 17 1.84 4.46 12.09
N ILE A 18 1.65 3.20 12.48
CA ILE A 18 1.53 2.06 11.56
C ILE A 18 0.26 2.17 10.72
N GLU A 19 -0.87 2.57 11.33
CA GLU A 19 -2.14 2.78 10.61
C GLU A 19 -1.98 3.83 9.51
N ARG A 20 -1.35 4.98 9.82
CA ARG A 20 -1.07 6.03 8.83
C ARG A 20 -0.07 5.57 7.76
N HIS A 21 1.03 4.92 8.16
CA HIS A 21 2.06 4.45 7.23
C HIS A 21 1.50 3.43 6.22
N THR A 22 0.70 2.48 6.70
CA THR A 22 0.06 1.49 5.82
C THR A 22 -0.98 2.12 4.90
N GLN A 23 -1.69 3.17 5.33
CA GLN A 23 -2.57 3.94 4.44
C GLN A 23 -1.77 4.66 3.33
N TRP A 24 -0.67 5.33 3.70
CA TRP A 24 0.19 6.00 2.72
C TRP A 24 0.75 5.02 1.68
N GLY A 25 1.10 3.79 2.09
CA GLY A 25 1.50 2.73 1.17
C GLY A 25 0.41 2.39 0.14
N LEU A 26 -0.85 2.29 0.57
CA LEU A 26 -1.99 2.09 -0.35
C LEU A 26 -2.17 3.27 -1.31
N ASP A 27 -2.06 4.50 -0.81
CA ASP A 27 -2.18 5.70 -1.65
C ASP A 27 -1.05 5.79 -2.70
N LEU A 28 0.15 5.33 -2.35
CA LEU A 28 1.28 5.23 -3.28
C LEU A 28 1.01 4.21 -4.39
N VAL A 29 0.44 3.04 -4.05
CA VAL A 29 0.06 2.04 -5.05
C VAL A 29 -1.03 2.58 -5.98
N ASP A 30 -2.04 3.27 -5.44
CA ASP A 30 -3.09 3.91 -6.25
C ASP A 30 -2.50 4.96 -7.23
N LYS A 31 -1.49 5.74 -6.80
CA LYS A 31 -0.74 6.66 -7.69
C LYS A 31 0.03 5.90 -8.77
N TYR A 32 0.69 4.79 -8.44
CA TYR A 32 1.44 3.99 -9.39
C TYR A 32 0.51 3.37 -10.45
N VAL A 33 -0.65 2.84 -10.04
CA VAL A 33 -1.67 2.32 -10.98
C VAL A 33 -2.13 3.42 -11.94
N LYS A 34 -2.37 4.64 -11.45
CA LYS A 34 -2.73 5.77 -12.30
C LYS A 34 -1.63 6.08 -13.33
N PHE A 35 -0.38 6.14 -12.89
CA PHE A 35 0.76 6.35 -13.77
C PHE A 35 0.86 5.28 -14.88
N VAL A 36 0.69 4.00 -14.54
CA VAL A 36 0.74 2.91 -15.53
C VAL A 36 -0.42 3.01 -16.53
N LYS A 37 -1.60 3.45 -16.10
CA LYS A 37 -2.74 3.71 -17.02
C LYS A 37 -2.43 4.83 -18.00
N GLU A 38 -1.93 5.97 -17.52
CA GLU A 38 -1.52 7.09 -18.38
C GLU A 38 -0.42 6.66 -19.36
N ARG A 39 0.57 5.88 -18.90
CA ARG A 39 1.59 5.31 -19.78
C ARG A 39 0.99 4.38 -20.85
N THR A 40 0.02 3.56 -20.48
CA THR A 40 -0.70 2.70 -21.43
C THR A 40 -1.37 3.52 -22.54
N GLU A 41 -2.04 4.61 -22.18
CA GLU A 41 -2.69 5.51 -23.14
C GLU A 41 -1.69 6.13 -24.12
N ILE A 42 -0.51 6.53 -23.64
CA ILE A 42 0.57 7.05 -24.48
C ILE A 42 1.04 6.00 -25.49
N GLU A 43 1.31 4.77 -25.05
CA GLU A 43 1.76 3.68 -25.93
C GLU A 43 0.70 3.33 -26.99
N GLN A 44 -0.59 3.30 -26.61
CA GLN A 44 -1.71 3.08 -27.55
C GLN A 44 -1.83 4.21 -28.58
N ALA A 45 -1.74 5.47 -28.13
CA ALA A 45 -1.80 6.63 -29.01
C ALA A 45 -0.63 6.62 -30.01
N TYR A 46 0.58 6.30 -29.55
CA TYR A 46 1.75 6.22 -30.40
C TYR A 46 1.61 5.11 -31.44
N ALA A 47 1.25 3.89 -31.01
CA ALA A 47 0.99 2.77 -31.92
C ALA A 47 -0.04 3.14 -33.00
N LYS A 48 -1.15 3.76 -32.60
CA LYS A 48 -2.21 4.19 -33.53
C LYS A 48 -1.69 5.20 -34.56
N GLN A 49 -0.88 6.17 -34.15
CA GLN A 49 -0.29 7.13 -35.07
C GLN A 49 0.64 6.44 -36.09
N LEU A 50 1.45 5.48 -35.64
CA LEU A 50 2.32 4.69 -36.52
C LEU A 50 1.52 3.83 -37.51
N ARG A 51 0.48 3.12 -37.06
CA ARG A 51 -0.41 2.34 -37.92
C ARG A 51 -1.07 3.21 -38.99
N ASN A 52 -1.52 4.40 -38.61
CA ASN A 52 -2.12 5.36 -39.54
C ASN A 52 -1.12 5.85 -40.58
N LEU A 53 0.13 6.11 -40.17
CA LEU A 53 1.20 6.49 -41.10
C LEU A 53 1.50 5.35 -42.07
N VAL A 54 1.73 4.14 -41.58
CA VAL A 54 1.94 2.93 -42.40
C VAL A 54 0.81 2.76 -43.42
N LYS A 55 -0.45 2.83 -42.99
CA LYS A 55 -1.61 2.66 -43.87
C LYS A 55 -1.67 3.69 -45.01
N LYS A 56 -1.15 4.90 -44.80
CA LYS A 56 -1.07 5.94 -45.84
C LYS A 56 0.00 5.63 -46.89
N HIS A 57 1.05 4.89 -46.52
CA HIS A 57 2.21 4.62 -47.37
C HIS A 57 2.25 3.19 -47.96
N ILE A 58 1.35 2.29 -47.54
CA ILE A 58 1.18 1.00 -48.19
C ILE A 58 0.51 1.19 -49.57
N PRO A 59 1.08 0.63 -50.66
CA PRO A 59 0.49 0.72 -51.99
C PRO A 59 -0.89 0.08 -52.05
N LYS A 60 -1.83 0.74 -52.76
CA LYS A 60 -3.20 0.25 -52.94
C LYS A 60 -3.21 -0.94 -53.92
N ARG A 61 -4.26 -1.77 -53.87
CA ARG A 61 -4.35 -3.03 -54.64
C ARG A 61 -4.16 -2.88 -56.17
N ASN A 62 -4.43 -1.68 -56.74
CA ASN A 62 -4.27 -1.40 -58.17
C ASN A 62 -2.84 -0.99 -58.60
N THR A 63 -1.93 -0.71 -57.66
CA THR A 63 -0.54 -0.31 -57.96
C THR A 63 0.41 -1.50 -58.17
N ARG A 64 -0.10 -2.74 -58.19
CA ARG A 64 0.73 -3.96 -58.34
C ARG A 64 1.31 -4.13 -59.75
N GLU A 65 0.77 -3.41 -60.73
CA GLU A 65 1.29 -3.32 -62.10
C GLU A 65 2.15 -2.07 -62.33
N ASP A 66 2.36 -1.24 -61.29
CA ASP A 66 3.15 -0.03 -61.38
C ASP A 66 4.63 -0.38 -61.69
N PRO A 67 5.21 0.11 -62.80
CA PRO A 67 6.61 -0.10 -63.13
C PRO A 67 7.55 0.33 -61.99
N GLU A 68 7.18 1.34 -61.20
CA GLU A 68 7.99 1.84 -60.09
C GLU A 68 8.16 0.79 -58.98
N SER A 69 7.20 -0.12 -58.84
CA SER A 69 7.27 -1.19 -57.85
C SER A 69 8.42 -2.16 -58.08
N LYS A 70 9.01 -2.21 -59.29
CA LYS A 70 10.13 -3.10 -59.62
C LYS A 70 11.49 -2.55 -59.19
N PHE A 71 11.58 -1.25 -58.86
CA PHE A 71 12.86 -0.66 -58.51
C PHE A 71 13.29 -1.01 -57.08
N CYS A 72 14.58 -1.30 -56.90
CA CYS A 72 15.13 -1.73 -55.61
C CYS A 72 14.96 -0.65 -54.51
N GLN A 73 15.09 0.64 -54.86
CA GLN A 73 14.87 1.72 -53.89
C GLN A 73 13.43 1.77 -53.37
N TYR A 74 12.45 1.47 -54.23
CA TYR A 74 11.05 1.43 -53.82
C TYR A 74 10.75 0.23 -52.94
N GLN A 75 11.30 -0.94 -53.29
CA GLN A 75 11.23 -2.14 -52.45
C GLN A 75 11.86 -1.91 -51.07
N ALA A 76 13.01 -1.23 -50.99
CA ALA A 76 13.65 -0.88 -49.73
C ALA A 76 12.76 0.04 -48.87
N PHE A 77 12.11 1.04 -49.49
CA PHE A 77 11.14 1.89 -48.80
C PHE A 77 9.98 1.08 -48.22
N LEU A 78 9.41 0.14 -48.98
CA LEU A 78 8.34 -0.72 -48.48
C LEU A 78 8.77 -1.60 -47.31
N GLN A 79 10.02 -2.06 -47.28
CA GLN A 79 10.55 -2.77 -46.12
C GLN A 79 10.60 -1.85 -44.89
N VAL A 80 11.04 -0.60 -45.02
CA VAL A 80 11.00 0.36 -43.90
C VAL A 80 9.57 0.59 -43.40
N VAL A 81 8.59 0.72 -44.31
CA VAL A 81 7.17 0.85 -43.94
C VAL A 81 6.66 -0.39 -43.21
N LYS A 82 7.10 -1.59 -43.62
CA LYS A 82 6.76 -2.85 -42.96
C LYS A 82 7.38 -2.95 -41.57
N GLU A 83 8.67 -2.64 -41.40
CA GLU A 83 9.33 -2.63 -40.10
C GLU A 83 8.65 -1.64 -39.13
N LEU A 84 8.22 -0.47 -39.63
CA LEU A 84 7.46 0.49 -38.83
C LEU A 84 6.09 -0.06 -38.38
N ASN A 85 5.44 -0.86 -39.22
CA ASN A 85 4.20 -1.54 -38.88
C ASN A 85 4.39 -2.58 -37.78
N ASP A 86 5.47 -3.35 -37.87
CA ASP A 86 5.82 -4.38 -36.89
C ASP A 86 6.20 -3.71 -35.55
N PHE A 87 6.94 -2.60 -35.59
CA PHE A 87 7.24 -1.77 -34.42
C PHE A 87 5.97 -1.19 -33.77
N ALA A 88 4.99 -0.73 -34.55
CA ALA A 88 3.69 -0.30 -34.02
C ALA A 88 2.98 -1.44 -33.28
N GLY A 89 3.01 -2.66 -33.82
CA GLY A 89 2.50 -3.87 -33.16
C GLY A 89 3.19 -4.15 -31.82
N GLN A 90 4.50 -3.95 -31.73
CA GLN A 90 5.22 -4.08 -30.45
C GLN A 90 4.74 -3.06 -29.41
N ARG A 91 4.44 -1.82 -29.82
CA ARG A 91 3.87 -0.80 -28.91
C ARG A 91 2.49 -1.22 -28.40
N GLU A 92 1.66 -1.83 -29.24
CA GLU A 92 0.36 -2.40 -28.83
C GLU A 92 0.54 -3.49 -27.78
N VAL A 93 1.49 -4.41 -27.97
CA VAL A 93 1.81 -5.46 -27.00
C VAL A 93 2.32 -4.89 -25.67
N VAL A 94 3.13 -3.82 -25.71
CA VAL A 94 3.56 -3.13 -24.48
C VAL A 94 2.36 -2.55 -23.74
N ALA A 95 1.47 -1.84 -24.45
CA ALA A 95 0.25 -1.29 -23.87
C ALA A 95 -0.66 -2.38 -23.26
N GLU A 96 -0.85 -3.49 -23.97
CA GLU A 96 -1.64 -4.63 -23.48
C GLU A 96 -1.04 -5.23 -22.21
N ASN A 97 0.27 -5.44 -22.17
CA ASN A 97 0.95 -5.98 -20.98
C ASN A 97 0.86 -5.03 -19.78
N LEU A 98 0.98 -3.72 -19.99
CA LEU A 98 0.81 -2.73 -18.92
C LEU A 98 -0.61 -2.80 -18.32
N MET A 99 -1.63 -2.95 -19.17
CA MET A 99 -3.00 -3.06 -18.68
C MET A 99 -3.26 -4.40 -17.99
N THR A 100 -2.96 -5.51 -18.65
CA THR A 100 -3.38 -6.86 -18.23
C THR A 100 -2.47 -7.49 -17.18
N ARG A 101 -1.16 -7.32 -17.29
CA ARG A 101 -0.20 -7.95 -16.37
C ARG A 101 0.20 -7.05 -15.22
N VAL A 102 0.09 -5.73 -15.39
CA VAL A 102 0.48 -4.77 -14.34
C VAL A 102 -0.75 -4.19 -13.66
N CYS A 103 -1.62 -3.45 -14.37
CA CYS A 103 -2.77 -2.79 -13.73
C CYS A 103 -3.76 -3.77 -13.08
N VAL A 104 -4.14 -4.85 -13.77
CA VAL A 104 -5.10 -5.83 -13.23
C VAL A 104 -4.54 -6.57 -12.03
N GLU A 105 -3.31 -7.09 -12.12
CA GLU A 105 -2.66 -7.80 -11.02
C GLU A 105 -2.43 -6.88 -9.81
N LEU A 106 -2.01 -5.63 -10.02
CA LEU A 106 -1.90 -4.65 -8.95
C LEU A 106 -3.25 -4.35 -8.31
N ALA A 107 -4.33 -4.23 -9.08
CA ALA A 107 -5.66 -3.98 -8.54
C ALA A 107 -6.10 -5.14 -7.63
N LYS A 108 -5.89 -6.38 -8.07
CA LYS A 108 -6.17 -7.59 -7.28
C LYS A 108 -5.36 -7.61 -5.99
N TYR A 109 -4.04 -7.44 -6.09
CA TYR A 109 -3.15 -7.44 -4.93
C TYR A 109 -3.47 -6.31 -3.95
N THR A 110 -3.81 -5.12 -4.45
CA THR A 110 -4.22 -3.97 -3.62
C THR A 110 -5.51 -4.25 -2.87
N GLN A 111 -6.46 -4.98 -3.47
CA GLN A 111 -7.70 -5.37 -2.80
C GLN A 111 -7.43 -6.35 -1.66
N GLU A 112 -6.56 -7.33 -1.87
CA GLU A 112 -6.12 -8.29 -0.84
C GLU A 112 -5.43 -7.56 0.32
N LEU A 113 -4.49 -6.66 0.02
CA LEU A 113 -3.81 -5.83 1.04
C LEU A 113 -4.77 -4.94 1.81
N LYS A 114 -5.77 -4.33 1.16
CA LYS A 114 -6.81 -3.51 1.81
C LYS A 114 -7.60 -4.35 2.82
N GLN A 115 -7.91 -5.59 2.47
CA GLN A 115 -8.63 -6.51 3.35
C GLN A 115 -7.76 -6.99 4.52
N GLU A 116 -6.51 -7.36 4.26
CA GLU A 116 -5.55 -7.78 5.30
C GLU A 116 -5.28 -6.65 6.30
N ARG A 117 -5.01 -5.43 5.81
CA ARG A 117 -4.83 -4.23 6.65
C ARG A 117 -6.03 -4.02 7.57
N LYS A 118 -7.25 -4.14 7.04
CA LYS A 118 -8.48 -3.99 7.83
C LYS A 118 -8.58 -5.03 8.96
N SER A 119 -8.25 -6.29 8.67
CA SER A 119 -8.25 -7.36 9.67
C SER A 119 -7.25 -7.08 10.79
N ASN A 120 -6.00 -6.78 10.43
CA ASN A 120 -4.92 -6.54 11.38
C ASN A 120 -5.20 -5.32 12.28
N LEU A 121 -5.72 -4.23 11.71
CA LEU A 121 -6.10 -3.04 12.50
C LEU A 121 -7.28 -3.32 13.43
N GLN A 122 -8.24 -4.15 13.02
CA GLN A 122 -9.35 -4.54 13.89
C GLN A 122 -8.86 -5.38 15.09
N GLU A 123 -7.95 -6.32 14.85
CA GLU A 123 -7.33 -7.13 15.90
C GLU A 123 -6.50 -6.27 16.87
N GLY A 124 -5.70 -5.35 16.35
CA GLY A 124 -4.94 -4.41 17.19
C GLY A 124 -5.84 -3.54 18.07
N ARG A 125 -6.94 -3.00 17.52
CA ARG A 125 -7.94 -2.26 18.32
C ARG A 125 -8.58 -3.13 19.42
N ARG A 126 -8.86 -4.41 19.14
CA ARG A 126 -9.37 -5.34 20.16
C ARG A 126 -8.35 -5.56 21.27
N ALA A 127 -7.07 -5.73 20.94
CA ALA A 127 -6.00 -5.90 21.92
C ALA A 127 -5.83 -4.64 22.79
N GLN A 128 -5.85 -3.45 22.19
CA GLN A 128 -5.82 -2.17 22.91
C GLN A 128 -7.01 -2.04 23.88
N GLN A 129 -8.23 -2.40 23.44
CA GLN A 129 -9.41 -2.36 24.30
C GLN A 129 -9.34 -3.36 25.44
N GLN A 130 -8.81 -4.57 25.22
CA GLN A 130 -8.59 -5.55 26.28
C GLN A 130 -7.60 -5.03 27.32
N LEU A 131 -6.49 -4.43 26.87
CA LEU A 131 -5.47 -3.85 27.75
C LEU A 131 -6.06 -2.71 28.59
N GLU A 132 -6.81 -1.79 27.97
CA GLU A 132 -7.49 -0.69 28.66
C GLU A 132 -8.46 -1.20 29.73
N ASN A 133 -9.23 -2.24 29.41
CA ASN A 133 -10.14 -2.87 30.37
C ASN A 133 -9.39 -3.53 31.53
N SER A 134 -8.27 -4.21 31.28
CA SER A 134 -7.42 -4.77 32.33
C SER A 134 -6.81 -3.69 33.23
N PHE A 135 -6.37 -2.56 32.67
CA PHE A 135 -5.91 -1.41 33.46
C PHE A 135 -7.02 -0.85 34.35
N LYS A 136 -8.22 -0.63 33.82
CA LYS A 136 -9.38 -0.17 34.63
C LYS A 136 -9.72 -1.15 35.76
N GLN A 137 -9.65 -2.46 35.52
CA GLN A 137 -9.85 -3.46 36.56
C GLN A 137 -8.77 -3.39 37.65
N LEU A 138 -7.50 -3.20 37.27
CA LEU A 138 -6.38 -3.03 38.20
C LEU A 138 -6.53 -1.76 39.06
N GLU A 139 -6.91 -0.64 38.45
CA GLU A 139 -7.19 0.61 39.17
C GLU A 139 -8.34 0.46 40.16
N ASN A 140 -9.36 -0.33 39.85
CA ASN A 140 -10.48 -0.58 40.76
C ASN A 140 -10.11 -1.44 41.99
N VAL A 141 -9.08 -2.29 41.89
CA VAL A 141 -8.61 -3.13 43.02
C VAL A 141 -7.48 -2.47 43.82
N SER A 142 -6.71 -1.57 43.21
CA SER A 142 -5.58 -0.88 43.84
C SER A 142 -5.94 -0.13 45.16
N PRO A 143 -7.07 0.60 45.28
CA PRO A 143 -7.46 1.26 46.53
C PRO A 143 -7.73 0.29 47.69
N ARG A 144 -8.10 -0.96 47.40
CA ARG A 144 -8.39 -1.98 48.43
C ARG A 144 -7.14 -2.57 49.07
N PHE A 145 -5.96 -2.35 48.47
CA PHE A 145 -4.67 -2.85 48.95
C PHE A 145 -3.86 -1.81 49.76
N ASN A 146 -4.29 -0.55 49.81
CA ASN A 146 -3.73 0.41 50.74
C ASN A 146 -4.22 0.06 52.15
N PHE A 147 -3.43 -0.75 52.86
CA PHE A 147 -3.66 -1.14 54.25
C PHE A 147 -3.97 0.09 55.13
N PRO A 148 -4.89 -0.02 56.11
CA PRO A 148 -5.01 0.99 57.16
C PRO A 148 -3.65 1.04 57.87
N SER A 149 -3.03 2.22 57.89
CA SER A 149 -1.79 2.47 58.61
C SER A 149 -1.93 1.91 60.02
N ILE A 150 -1.14 0.88 60.36
CA ILE A 150 -1.07 0.34 61.71
C ILE A 150 -0.49 1.47 62.56
N ALA A 151 -1.35 2.15 63.32
CA ALA A 151 -0.92 3.07 64.35
C ALA A 151 -0.08 2.28 65.37
N PRO A 152 1.14 2.72 65.73
CA PRO A 152 1.94 2.00 66.72
C PRO A 152 1.23 2.08 68.08
N SER A 153 0.83 0.91 68.59
CA SER A 153 0.30 0.73 69.93
C SER A 153 1.42 1.02 70.94
N SER A 154 1.37 2.18 71.60
CA SER A 154 2.22 2.50 72.74
C SER A 154 1.67 1.81 73.99
N ALA A 155 2.14 0.61 74.28
CA ALA A 155 1.96 -0.03 75.58
C ALA A 155 3.31 -0.58 76.06
N SER A 156 3.96 0.16 76.98
CA SER A 156 5.13 -0.30 77.72
C SER A 156 4.67 -1.00 79.01
N PRO A 157 5.11 -2.23 79.32
CA PRO A 157 4.92 -2.80 80.65
C PRO A 157 6.12 -2.40 81.53
N SER A 158 5.86 -1.62 82.57
CA SER A 158 6.78 -1.35 83.67
C SER A 158 6.91 -2.58 84.56
N VAL A 159 8.13 -3.12 84.67
CA VAL A 159 8.48 -4.18 85.63
C VAL A 159 9.43 -3.58 86.65
N ASP A 160 8.92 -3.30 87.86
CA ASP A 160 9.73 -2.99 89.03
C ASP A 160 10.14 -4.30 89.73
N PRO A 161 11.41 -4.48 90.13
CA PRO A 161 11.77 -5.48 91.12
C PRO A 161 11.82 -4.86 92.52
N LYS A 162 11.07 -5.47 93.45
CA LYS A 162 11.29 -5.40 94.91
C LYS A 162 12.52 -6.25 95.32
N PRO A 163 13.03 -6.15 96.56
CA PRO A 163 12.65 -5.26 97.67
C PRO A 163 13.69 -4.19 98.03
#